data_AF-A0A619HQV9-F1
#
_entry.id   AF-A0A619HQV9-F1
#
_cell.length_a   1.000
_cell.length_b   1.000
_cell.length_c   1.000
_cell.angle_alpha   90.00
_cell.angle_beta   90.00
_cell.angle_gamma   90.00
#
_symmetry.space_group_name_H-M   'P 1'
#
loop_
_entity.id
_entity.type
_entity.pdbx_description
1 polymer ?
#
loop_
_entity_poly.entity_id
_entity_poly.type
_entity_poly.pdbx_seq_one_letter_code
_entity_poly.pdbx_strand_id
1 'polypeptide(L)'
;MMNDDILTHARQCAPAESCGYVVRTARGIRYFPCENLSAEPTMYFRISPKEYLKTLAAGEVVALVHSHPGGKPFLSSGDRTLQLQTVLAWWLVCDDQIYKFRCVPHLTGRQFEHGVYDCYTLFRDAYHLAGIDLPDFHREDDWWDEGKNLYLDNLPANGFYQVNADRAQPGDVLICCFGSSTANHAAIYCGNGELLHHVPEQLSKRERYTDKWQRRTHSLWRHRQWRESAFTGICNDLESASASA
;
A
#
# COMPACT_ATOMS: atom_id res chain seq x y z
N MET A 1 -3.23 23.39 -11.21
CA MET A 1 -4.54 23.89 -10.74
C MET A 1 -5.09 23.00 -9.64
N MET A 2 -5.70 21.83 -9.91
CA MET A 2 -6.30 21.02 -8.82
C MET A 2 -5.32 20.59 -7.71
N ASN A 3 -4.13 20.11 -8.06
CA ASN A 3 -3.12 19.78 -7.04
C ASN A 3 -2.71 21.01 -6.22
N ASP A 4 -2.64 22.19 -6.85
CA ASP A 4 -2.31 23.44 -6.17
C ASP A 4 -3.44 23.86 -5.21
N ASP A 5 -4.70 23.64 -5.60
CA ASP A 5 -5.87 23.89 -4.75
C ASP A 5 -5.86 22.97 -3.51
N ILE A 6 -5.52 21.69 -3.70
CA ILE A 6 -5.36 20.72 -2.61
C ILE A 6 -4.25 21.15 -1.65
N LEU A 7 -3.06 21.46 -2.18
CA LEU A 7 -1.92 21.89 -1.36
C LEU A 7 -2.20 23.21 -0.64
N THR A 8 -2.88 24.15 -1.31
CA THR A 8 -3.28 25.44 -0.71
C THR A 8 -4.26 25.22 0.43
N HIS A 9 -5.27 24.36 0.25
CA HIS A 9 -6.21 24.02 1.31
C HIS A 9 -5.51 23.36 2.51
N ALA A 10 -4.61 22.41 2.27
CA ALA A 10 -3.83 21.77 3.33
C ALA A 10 -3.01 22.78 4.15
N ARG A 11 -2.35 23.76 3.49
CA ARG A 11 -1.61 24.83 4.17
C ARG A 11 -2.52 25.75 4.98
N GLN A 12 -3.73 26.03 4.50
CA GLN A 12 -4.69 26.87 5.21
C GLN A 12 -5.27 26.20 6.45
N CYS A 13 -5.41 24.87 6.44
CA CYS A 13 -5.91 24.11 7.59
C CYS A 13 -4.84 23.87 8.66
N ALA A 14 -3.56 23.79 8.29
CA ALA A 14 -2.48 23.50 9.23
C ALA A 14 -2.52 24.44 10.46
N PRO A 15 -2.41 23.90 11.70
CA PRO A 15 -1.98 22.55 12.06
C PRO A 15 -3.09 21.48 12.05
N ALA A 16 -4.35 21.83 11.77
CA ALA A 16 -5.41 20.85 11.60
C ALA A 16 -5.24 20.07 10.29
N GLU A 17 -5.71 18.82 10.27
CA GLU A 17 -5.87 18.07 9.04
C GLU A 17 -6.93 18.72 8.15
N SER A 18 -6.55 19.00 6.91
CA SER A 18 -7.49 19.28 5.83
C SER A 18 -8.19 18.00 5.39
N CYS A 19 -9.40 18.11 4.86
CA CYS A 19 -10.12 16.99 4.27
C CYS A 19 -11.02 17.45 3.10
N GLY A 20 -11.36 16.54 2.19
CA GLY A 20 -12.22 16.85 1.04
C GLY A 20 -12.35 15.70 0.05
N TYR A 21 -12.99 15.96 -1.08
CA TYR A 21 -13.25 14.95 -2.11
C TYR A 21 -12.78 15.39 -3.48
N VAL A 22 -12.33 14.42 -4.27
CA VAL A 22 -12.13 14.59 -5.71
C VAL A 22 -13.32 13.97 -6.43
N VAL A 23 -13.99 14.77 -7.25
CA VAL A 23 -15.22 14.38 -7.92
C VAL A 23 -15.04 14.52 -9.43
N ARG A 24 -15.37 13.45 -10.17
CA ARG A 24 -15.49 13.45 -11.62
C ARG A 24 -16.87 13.99 -11.98
N THR A 25 -16.90 15.22 -12.49
CA THR A 25 -18.12 15.91 -12.93
C THR A 25 -18.22 15.90 -14.47
N ALA A 26 -19.38 16.29 -15.01
CA ALA A 26 -19.54 16.52 -16.44
C ALA A 26 -18.58 17.57 -17.04
N ARG A 27 -17.99 18.43 -16.18
CA ARG A 27 -17.02 19.47 -16.57
C ARG A 27 -15.56 19.08 -16.27
N GLY A 28 -15.31 17.80 -15.99
CA GLY A 28 -14.00 17.27 -15.61
C GLY A 28 -13.85 16.99 -14.11
N ILE A 29 -12.64 16.58 -13.73
CA ILE A 29 -12.28 16.24 -12.34
C ILE A 29 -12.01 17.51 -11.55
N ARG A 30 -12.62 17.62 -10.36
CA ARG A 30 -12.52 18.80 -9.48
C ARG A 30 -12.33 18.40 -8.03
N TYR A 31 -11.63 19.25 -7.28
CA TYR A 31 -11.47 19.12 -5.83
C TYR A 31 -12.54 19.93 -5.09
N PHE A 32 -13.14 19.33 -4.07
CA PHE A 32 -14.13 19.93 -3.18
C PHE A 32 -13.57 19.90 -1.74
N PRO A 33 -13.03 21.01 -1.24
CA PRO A 33 -12.57 21.09 0.15
C PRO A 33 -13.75 20.98 1.11
N CYS A 34 -13.54 20.33 2.26
CA CYS A 34 -14.52 20.18 3.32
C CYS A 34 -13.97 20.73 4.65
N GLU A 35 -14.88 21.17 5.51
CA GLU A 35 -14.53 21.51 6.88
C GLU A 35 -14.25 20.25 7.71
N ASN A 36 -13.16 20.27 8.47
CA ASN A 36 -12.86 19.23 9.44
C ASN A 36 -13.67 19.46 10.73
N LEU A 37 -14.65 18.59 10.99
CA LEU A 37 -15.54 18.62 12.16
C LEU A 37 -15.08 17.70 13.30
N SER A 38 -13.82 17.28 13.32
CA SER A 38 -13.25 16.49 14.41
C SER A 38 -13.13 17.34 15.69
N ALA A 39 -13.34 16.71 16.85
CA ALA A 39 -13.04 17.34 18.14
C ALA A 39 -11.53 17.48 18.39
N GLU A 40 -10.72 16.66 17.70
CA GLU A 40 -9.26 16.67 17.75
C GLU A 40 -8.71 16.85 16.31
N PRO A 41 -8.85 18.05 15.74
CA PRO A 41 -8.65 18.28 14.30
C PRO A 41 -7.18 18.20 13.87
N THR A 42 -6.22 18.20 14.81
CA THR A 42 -4.78 18.00 14.51
C THR A 42 -4.39 16.53 14.42
N MET A 43 -5.29 15.60 14.76
CA MET A 43 -5.04 14.16 14.80
C MET A 43 -5.98 13.36 13.92
N TYR A 44 -7.19 13.89 13.68
CA TYR A 44 -8.23 13.21 12.92
C TYR A 44 -9.02 14.22 12.09
N PHE A 45 -9.71 13.71 11.07
CA PHE A 45 -10.73 14.47 10.36
C PHE A 45 -12.12 13.82 10.43
N ARG A 46 -13.15 14.67 10.35
CA ARG A 46 -14.53 14.22 10.15
C ARG A 46 -15.25 15.14 9.17
N ILE A 47 -15.79 14.57 8.10
CA ILE A 47 -16.58 15.31 7.12
C ILE A 47 -18.07 15.12 7.42
N SER A 48 -18.88 16.19 7.31
CA SER A 48 -20.32 16.08 7.52
C SER A 48 -20.99 15.21 6.43
N PRO A 49 -22.04 14.44 6.76
CA PRO A 49 -22.82 13.71 5.75
C PRO A 49 -23.40 14.63 4.67
N LYS A 50 -23.72 15.88 5.02
CA LYS A 50 -24.24 16.88 4.09
C LYS A 50 -23.22 17.23 2.99
N GLU A 51 -21.95 17.37 3.33
CA GLU A 51 -20.91 17.61 2.33
C GLU A 51 -20.74 16.41 1.40
N TYR A 52 -20.78 15.18 1.94
CA TYR A 52 -20.73 13.98 1.12
C TYR A 52 -21.91 13.92 0.11
N LEU A 53 -23.15 14.17 0.57
CA LEU A 53 -24.32 14.20 -0.32
C LEU A 53 -24.21 15.28 -1.41
N LYS A 54 -23.63 16.46 -1.11
CA LYS A 54 -23.37 17.48 -2.12
C LYS A 54 -22.37 17.00 -3.17
N THR A 55 -21.32 16.30 -2.77
CA THR A 55 -20.33 15.78 -3.71
C THR A 55 -20.90 14.70 -4.63
N LEU A 56 -21.73 13.80 -4.09
CA LEU A 56 -22.47 12.82 -4.88
C LEU A 56 -23.44 13.47 -5.88
N ALA A 57 -24.10 14.57 -5.49
CA ALA A 57 -24.97 15.34 -6.39
C ALA A 57 -24.17 16.05 -7.50
N ALA A 58 -22.88 16.32 -7.29
CA ALA A 58 -22.02 16.97 -8.28
C ALA A 58 -21.41 15.98 -9.29
N GLY A 59 -21.24 14.71 -8.93
CA GLY A 59 -20.69 13.66 -9.80
C GLY A 59 -20.19 12.44 -9.05
N GLU A 60 -19.35 11.64 -9.72
CA GLU A 60 -18.73 10.44 -9.14
C GLU A 60 -17.58 10.84 -8.21
N VAL A 61 -17.66 10.45 -6.93
CA VAL A 61 -16.53 10.61 -5.99
C VAL A 61 -15.47 9.57 -6.33
N VAL A 62 -14.29 10.03 -6.73
CA VAL A 62 -13.18 9.15 -7.17
C VAL A 62 -12.04 9.06 -6.16
N ALA A 63 -11.92 10.04 -5.25
CA ALA A 63 -10.97 9.99 -4.16
C ALA A 63 -11.43 10.81 -2.95
N LEU A 64 -11.00 10.38 -1.76
CA LEU A 64 -10.96 11.20 -0.56
C LEU A 64 -9.56 11.83 -0.44
N VAL A 65 -9.49 13.08 -0.01
CA VAL A 65 -8.23 13.79 0.23
C VAL A 65 -8.16 14.19 1.69
N HIS A 66 -7.01 13.96 2.34
CA HIS A 66 -6.71 14.51 3.65
C HIS A 66 -5.22 14.87 3.78
N SER A 67 -4.80 15.40 4.92
CA SER A 67 -3.40 15.80 5.14
C SER A 67 -2.87 15.33 6.50
N HIS A 68 -1.57 15.06 6.59
CA HIS A 68 -0.85 14.84 7.86
C HIS A 68 0.16 15.98 8.11
N PRO A 69 -0.25 17.11 8.72
CA PRO A 69 0.67 18.20 9.05
C PRO A 69 1.79 17.74 10.01
N GLY A 70 3.06 17.76 9.55
CA GLY A 70 4.21 17.30 10.35
C GLY A 70 4.23 15.78 10.62
N GLY A 71 3.40 15.01 9.91
CA GLY A 71 3.29 13.56 10.06
C GLY A 71 4.16 12.77 9.08
N LYS A 72 3.72 11.56 8.74
CA LYS A 72 4.39 10.68 7.78
C LYS A 72 3.56 10.57 6.48
N PRO A 73 4.20 10.36 5.32
CA PRO A 73 3.53 10.26 4.02
C PRO A 73 2.90 8.87 3.77
N PHE A 74 2.32 8.25 4.80
CA PHE A 74 1.63 6.96 4.73
C PHE A 74 0.28 7.07 5.39
N LEU A 75 -0.71 6.34 4.86
CA LEU A 75 -2.02 6.19 5.52
C LEU A 75 -1.84 5.59 6.91
N SER A 76 -2.45 6.19 7.92
CA SER A 76 -2.55 5.63 9.28
C SER A 76 -3.38 4.34 9.29
N SER A 77 -3.38 3.59 10.40
CA SER A 77 -4.27 2.44 10.55
C SER A 77 -5.75 2.84 10.49
N GLY A 78 -6.09 4.02 11.05
CA GLY A 78 -7.42 4.61 10.92
C GLY A 78 -7.79 4.96 9.47
N ASP A 79 -6.85 5.57 8.73
CA ASP A 79 -7.04 5.88 7.31
C ASP A 79 -7.27 4.61 6.49
N ARG A 80 -6.49 3.54 6.76
CA ARG A 80 -6.65 2.26 6.06
C ARG A 80 -8.01 1.63 6.31
N THR A 81 -8.49 1.66 7.55
CA THR A 81 -9.84 1.19 7.91
C THR A 81 -10.90 1.96 7.12
N LEU A 82 -10.83 3.29 7.13
CA LEU A 82 -11.79 4.14 6.42
C LEU A 82 -11.67 4.03 4.89
N GLN A 83 -10.46 3.82 4.37
CA GLN A 83 -10.23 3.62 2.94
C GLN A 83 -10.96 2.38 2.44
N LEU A 84 -10.86 1.26 3.18
CA LEU A 84 -11.56 0.03 2.82
C LEU A 84 -13.07 0.13 2.99
N GLN A 85 -13.56 0.86 3.99
CA GLN A 85 -15.00 1.12 4.15
C GLN A 85 -15.58 1.99 3.04
N THR A 86 -14.81 2.95 2.54
CA THR A 86 -15.24 3.86 1.48
C THR A 86 -15.01 3.31 0.08
N VAL A 87 -14.07 2.37 -0.08
CA VAL A 87 -13.65 1.79 -1.38
C VAL A 87 -13.18 2.88 -2.36
N LEU A 88 -12.57 3.95 -1.83
CA LEU A 88 -12.07 5.08 -2.61
C LEU A 88 -10.54 5.10 -2.69
N ALA A 89 -10.00 5.71 -3.74
CA ALA A 89 -8.62 6.15 -3.68
C ALA A 89 -8.47 7.21 -2.58
N TRP A 90 -7.36 7.19 -1.85
CA TRP A 90 -7.07 8.18 -0.81
C TRP A 90 -5.82 8.97 -1.19
N TRP A 91 -5.93 10.29 -1.18
CA TRP A 91 -4.86 11.21 -1.51
C TRP A 91 -4.41 11.92 -0.24
N LEU A 92 -3.19 11.65 0.17
CA LEU A 92 -2.61 12.19 1.39
C LEU A 92 -1.69 13.36 1.05
N VAL A 93 -1.93 14.52 1.66
CA VAL A 93 -0.98 15.64 1.65
C VAL A 93 -0.03 15.52 2.83
N CYS A 94 1.27 15.45 2.55
CA CYS A 94 2.32 15.45 3.57
C CYS A 94 3.55 16.16 3.00
N ASP A 95 4.20 17.03 3.78
CA ASP A 95 5.38 17.80 3.37
C ASP A 95 5.25 18.47 1.98
N ASP A 96 4.13 19.17 1.76
CA ASP A 96 3.81 19.86 0.49
C ASP A 96 3.72 18.95 -0.75
N GLN A 97 3.58 17.64 -0.55
CA GLN A 97 3.42 16.65 -1.61
C GLN A 97 2.11 15.88 -1.48
N ILE A 98 1.56 15.43 -2.61
CA ILE A 98 0.35 14.61 -2.66
C ILE A 98 0.73 13.17 -2.99
N TYR A 99 0.50 12.27 -2.05
CA TYR A 99 0.69 10.82 -2.18
C TYR A 99 -0.66 10.19 -2.50
N LYS A 100 -0.72 9.32 -3.52
CA LYS A 100 -1.98 8.75 -4.00
C LYS A 100 -2.01 7.25 -3.78
N PHE A 101 -2.93 6.80 -2.95
CA PHE A 101 -3.12 5.40 -2.61
C PHE A 101 -4.38 4.87 -3.29
N ARG A 102 -4.21 3.87 -4.15
CA ARG A 102 -5.30 3.04 -4.67
C ARG A 102 -5.90 2.27 -3.49
N CYS A 103 -7.21 2.04 -3.51
CA CYS A 103 -7.82 1.15 -2.54
C CYS A 103 -7.43 -0.29 -2.89
N VAL A 104 -6.53 -0.86 -2.11
CA VAL A 104 -6.17 -2.29 -2.18
C VAL A 104 -6.77 -3.02 -0.97
N PRO A 105 -7.18 -4.29 -1.09
CA PRO A 105 -7.62 -5.10 0.04
C PRO A 105 -6.54 -5.16 1.13
N HIS A 106 -6.91 -5.50 2.36
CA HIS A 106 -5.94 -5.82 3.40
C HIS A 106 -4.90 -6.82 2.90
N LEU A 107 -3.65 -6.65 3.35
CA LEU A 107 -2.55 -7.53 2.96
C LEU A 107 -2.74 -8.95 3.50
N THR A 108 -3.52 -9.14 4.54
CA THR A 108 -3.90 -10.46 5.08
C THR A 108 -5.36 -10.82 4.74
N GLY A 109 -5.66 -12.11 4.71
CA GLY A 109 -7.02 -12.62 4.51
C GLY A 109 -7.47 -12.72 3.05
N ARG A 110 -6.59 -12.51 2.06
CA ARG A 110 -6.95 -12.59 0.63
C ARG A 110 -7.07 -14.04 0.18
N GLN A 111 -8.15 -14.39 -0.51
CA GLN A 111 -8.25 -15.67 -1.22
C GLN A 111 -7.25 -15.68 -2.40
N PHE A 112 -6.54 -16.80 -2.60
CA PHE A 112 -5.58 -16.91 -3.69
C PHE A 112 -6.27 -17.01 -5.06
N GLU A 113 -5.85 -16.17 -6.00
CA GLU A 113 -6.25 -16.21 -7.41
C GLU A 113 -5.04 -15.77 -8.26
N HIS A 114 -4.48 -16.68 -9.06
CA HIS A 114 -3.27 -16.41 -9.83
C HIS A 114 -3.48 -15.24 -10.80
N GLY A 115 -2.52 -14.31 -10.84
CA GLY A 115 -2.62 -13.10 -11.66
C GLY A 115 -3.49 -11.99 -11.06
N VAL A 116 -4.31 -12.28 -10.04
CA VAL A 116 -5.23 -11.32 -9.41
C VAL A 116 -4.83 -11.08 -7.96
N TYR A 117 -4.95 -12.08 -7.09
CA TYR A 117 -4.54 -12.06 -5.68
C TYR A 117 -3.55 -13.19 -5.42
N ASP A 118 -2.28 -12.94 -5.73
CA ASP A 118 -1.19 -13.89 -5.53
C ASP A 118 0.00 -13.25 -4.80
N CYS A 119 1.11 -13.98 -4.69
CA CYS A 119 2.32 -13.51 -4.04
C CYS A 119 2.91 -12.23 -4.66
N TYR A 120 2.79 -12.04 -5.98
CA TYR A 120 3.28 -10.84 -6.64
C TYR A 120 2.37 -9.64 -6.40
N THR A 121 1.04 -9.81 -6.53
CA THR A 121 0.09 -8.73 -6.20
C THR A 121 0.22 -8.32 -4.74
N LEU A 122 0.38 -9.28 -3.81
CA LEU A 122 0.57 -8.96 -2.39
C LEU A 122 1.84 -8.13 -2.18
N PHE A 123 2.96 -8.55 -2.76
CA PHE A 123 4.23 -7.83 -2.72
C PHE A 123 4.08 -6.41 -3.27
N ARG A 124 3.46 -6.27 -4.44
CA ARG A 124 3.21 -5.00 -5.10
C ARG A 124 2.32 -4.07 -4.28
N ASP A 125 1.24 -4.60 -3.70
CA ASP A 125 0.32 -3.80 -2.90
C ASP A 125 0.96 -3.34 -1.58
N ALA A 126 1.77 -4.18 -0.96
CA ALA A 126 2.53 -3.78 0.23
C ALA A 126 3.53 -2.66 -0.08
N TYR A 127 4.22 -2.74 -1.23
CA TYR A 127 5.10 -1.67 -1.68
C TYR A 127 4.33 -0.40 -2.07
N HIS A 128 3.15 -0.54 -2.67
CA HIS A 128 2.26 0.59 -2.94
C HIS A 128 1.87 1.34 -1.66
N LEU A 129 1.53 0.60 -0.58
CA LEU A 129 1.27 1.19 0.74
C LEU A 129 2.53 1.80 1.38
N ALA A 130 3.71 1.32 1.01
CA ALA A 130 5.01 1.91 1.35
C ALA A 130 5.41 3.10 0.46
N GLY A 131 4.52 3.57 -0.42
CA GLY A 131 4.76 4.72 -1.31
C GLY A 131 5.62 4.40 -2.54
N ILE A 132 5.81 3.12 -2.87
CA ILE A 132 6.57 2.65 -4.03
C ILE A 132 5.63 1.91 -4.97
N ASP A 133 5.31 2.53 -6.10
CA ASP A 133 4.51 1.88 -7.14
C ASP A 133 5.36 0.95 -8.00
N LEU A 134 5.01 -0.34 -7.98
CA LEU A 134 5.60 -1.35 -8.85
C LEU A 134 4.68 -1.63 -10.05
N PRO A 135 5.25 -1.90 -11.24
CA PRO A 135 4.49 -2.31 -12.40
C PRO A 135 3.72 -3.61 -12.17
N ASP A 136 2.67 -3.82 -12.94
CA ASP A 136 1.95 -5.09 -12.99
C ASP A 136 2.38 -5.85 -14.23
N PHE A 137 3.08 -6.96 -14.05
CA PHE A 137 3.51 -7.79 -15.17
C PHE A 137 2.54 -8.95 -15.36
N HIS A 138 2.28 -9.28 -16.62
CA HIS A 138 1.68 -10.55 -16.94
C HIS A 138 2.61 -11.68 -16.50
N ARG A 139 2.03 -12.70 -15.86
CA ARG A 139 2.72 -13.86 -15.34
C ARG A 139 1.87 -15.07 -15.67
N GLU A 140 2.29 -15.80 -16.70
CA GLU A 140 1.67 -17.07 -17.08
C GLU A 140 1.71 -18.04 -15.89
N ASP A 141 0.72 -18.92 -15.80
CA ASP A 141 0.77 -19.97 -14.79
C ASP A 141 1.93 -20.92 -15.07
N ASP A 142 2.53 -21.49 -14.02
CA ASP A 142 3.68 -22.40 -14.12
C ASP A 142 4.89 -21.87 -14.92
N TRP A 143 5.06 -20.55 -15.05
CA TRP A 143 6.18 -19.93 -15.79
C TRP A 143 7.57 -20.43 -15.37
N TRP A 144 7.70 -20.92 -14.14
CA TRP A 144 8.92 -21.48 -13.58
C TRP A 144 9.32 -22.82 -14.18
N ASP A 145 8.37 -23.58 -14.74
CA ASP A 145 8.60 -24.85 -15.43
C ASP A 145 9.09 -24.64 -16.87
N GLU A 146 8.88 -23.44 -17.42
CA GLU A 146 9.41 -23.02 -18.72
C GLU A 146 10.82 -22.39 -18.63
N GLY A 147 11.44 -22.39 -17.44
CA GLY A 147 12.78 -21.85 -17.23
C GLY A 147 12.87 -20.31 -17.26
N LYS A 148 11.73 -19.61 -17.21
CA LYS A 148 11.69 -18.14 -17.06
C LYS A 148 12.14 -17.75 -15.64
N ASN A 149 12.65 -16.51 -15.44
CA ASN A 149 13.14 -15.99 -14.15
C ASN A 149 12.47 -14.65 -13.79
N LEU A 150 11.13 -14.60 -13.78
CA LEU A 150 10.32 -13.38 -13.60
C LEU A 150 10.80 -12.46 -12.48
N TYR A 151 11.08 -12.98 -11.29
CA TYR A 151 11.55 -12.13 -10.19
C TYR A 151 12.97 -11.58 -10.43
N LEU A 152 13.91 -12.45 -10.80
CA LEU A 152 15.32 -12.07 -10.93
C LEU A 152 15.56 -11.14 -12.12
N ASP A 153 14.76 -11.27 -13.18
CA ASP A 153 14.81 -10.41 -14.36
C ASP A 153 14.21 -9.02 -14.07
N ASN A 154 13.14 -8.95 -13.26
CA ASN A 154 12.43 -7.70 -13.02
C ASN A 154 12.93 -6.90 -11.80
N LEU A 155 13.43 -7.55 -10.75
CA LEU A 155 13.82 -6.83 -9.52
C LEU A 155 14.91 -5.76 -9.75
N PRO A 156 16.04 -6.06 -10.41
CA PRO A 156 17.06 -5.04 -10.69
C PRO A 156 16.53 -3.88 -11.55
N ALA A 157 15.71 -4.19 -12.56
CA ALA A 157 15.08 -3.20 -13.44
C ALA A 157 14.11 -2.28 -12.69
N ASN A 158 13.54 -2.75 -11.58
CA ASN A 158 12.61 -2.01 -10.74
C ASN A 158 13.26 -1.48 -9.46
N GLY A 159 14.57 -1.22 -9.51
CA GLY A 159 15.26 -0.50 -8.44
C GLY A 159 15.60 -1.34 -7.22
N PHE A 160 15.54 -2.67 -7.30
CA PHE A 160 16.00 -3.54 -6.23
C PHE A 160 17.47 -3.91 -6.39
N TYR A 161 18.11 -4.19 -5.27
CA TYR A 161 19.44 -4.78 -5.22
C TYR A 161 19.48 -5.89 -4.17
N GLN A 162 20.32 -6.88 -4.40
CA GLN A 162 20.43 -8.02 -3.50
C GLN A 162 21.14 -7.60 -2.20
N VAL A 163 20.66 -8.13 -1.08
CA VAL A 163 21.22 -7.92 0.26
C VAL A 163 21.53 -9.26 0.92
N ASN A 164 22.53 -9.27 1.79
CA ASN A 164 22.87 -10.45 2.57
C ASN A 164 21.83 -10.67 3.69
N ALA A 165 21.60 -11.94 4.04
CA ALA A 165 20.59 -12.32 5.03
C ALA A 165 20.85 -11.75 6.44
N ASP A 166 22.12 -11.59 6.83
CA ASP A 166 22.53 -10.97 8.11
C ASP A 166 22.22 -9.46 8.18
N ARG A 167 21.90 -8.85 7.03
CA ARG A 167 21.53 -7.43 6.91
C ARG A 167 20.06 -7.22 6.62
N ALA A 168 19.22 -8.25 6.76
CA ALA A 168 17.79 -8.16 6.51
C ALA A 168 17.14 -7.05 7.33
N GLN A 169 16.24 -6.30 6.71
CA GLN A 169 15.48 -5.22 7.32
C GLN A 169 13.99 -5.38 6.98
N PRO A 170 13.07 -4.95 7.87
CA PRO A 170 11.65 -4.92 7.55
C PRO A 170 11.38 -4.21 6.23
N GLY A 171 10.51 -4.81 5.42
CA GLY A 171 10.19 -4.38 4.06
C GLY A 171 11.06 -5.00 2.97
N ASP A 172 12.19 -5.65 3.29
CA ASP A 172 12.95 -6.41 2.30
C ASP A 172 12.11 -7.56 1.71
N VAL A 173 12.36 -7.89 0.44
CA VAL A 173 11.65 -8.95 -0.27
C VAL A 173 12.51 -10.20 -0.31
N LEU A 174 11.96 -11.30 0.20
CA LEU A 174 12.50 -12.64 0.01
C LEU A 174 11.94 -13.21 -1.28
N ILE A 175 12.84 -13.69 -2.12
CA ILE A 175 12.49 -14.53 -3.25
C ILE A 175 12.83 -15.97 -2.88
N CYS A 176 11.84 -16.84 -3.03
CA CYS A 176 11.87 -18.23 -2.60
C CYS A 176 11.63 -19.17 -3.78
N CYS A 177 12.18 -20.38 -3.67
CA CYS A 177 11.89 -21.50 -4.56
C CYS A 177 10.88 -22.43 -3.87
N PHE A 178 9.69 -22.60 -4.46
CA PHE A 178 8.61 -23.42 -3.91
C PHE A 178 8.22 -24.51 -4.90
N GLY A 179 8.55 -25.77 -4.60
CA GLY A 179 8.22 -26.91 -5.46
C GLY A 179 9.03 -27.00 -6.76
N SER A 180 9.91 -26.03 -7.01
CA SER A 180 10.81 -25.94 -8.18
C SER A 180 12.19 -25.47 -7.73
N SER A 181 13.22 -25.64 -8.56
CA SER A 181 14.52 -24.98 -8.40
C SER A 181 14.49 -23.51 -8.82
N THR A 182 13.50 -23.12 -9.62
CA THR A 182 13.31 -21.76 -10.11
C THR A 182 12.63 -20.91 -9.04
N ALA A 183 13.13 -19.68 -8.88
CA ALA A 183 12.61 -18.71 -7.93
C ALA A 183 11.21 -18.24 -8.33
N ASN A 184 10.16 -18.68 -7.63
CA ASN A 184 8.77 -18.51 -8.05
C ASN A 184 7.83 -17.88 -7.01
N HIS A 185 8.33 -17.51 -5.83
CA HIS A 185 7.52 -16.95 -4.76
C HIS A 185 8.16 -15.73 -4.12
N ALA A 186 7.39 -14.66 -3.93
CA ALA A 186 7.80 -13.49 -3.16
C ALA A 186 7.13 -13.45 -1.78
N ALA A 187 7.92 -13.04 -0.79
CA ALA A 187 7.46 -12.75 0.57
C ALA A 187 8.13 -11.46 1.06
N ILE A 188 7.48 -10.74 1.96
CA ILE A 188 8.05 -9.54 2.60
C ILE A 188 8.52 -9.91 3.99
N TYR A 189 9.76 -9.54 4.31
CA TYR A 189 10.26 -9.66 5.67
C TYR A 189 9.61 -8.58 6.55
N CYS A 190 8.91 -9.00 7.61
CA CYS A 190 8.21 -8.09 8.51
C CYS A 190 9.06 -7.64 9.71
N GLY A 191 10.31 -8.09 9.81
CA GLY A 191 11.07 -8.03 11.06
C GLY A 191 10.65 -9.12 12.05
N ASN A 192 11.35 -9.19 13.19
CA ASN A 192 11.03 -10.09 14.30
C ASN A 192 10.84 -11.58 13.92
N GLY A 193 11.47 -12.01 12.82
CA GLY A 193 11.34 -13.38 12.32
C GLY A 193 9.96 -13.69 11.74
N GLU A 194 9.27 -12.72 11.14
CA GLU A 194 7.99 -12.91 10.45
C GLU A 194 8.09 -12.60 8.95
N LEU A 195 7.25 -13.28 8.16
CA LEU A 195 7.06 -13.07 6.72
C LEU A 195 5.59 -12.75 6.45
N LEU A 196 5.35 -11.77 5.58
CA LEU A 196 4.06 -11.56 4.92
C LEU A 196 4.12 -12.16 3.51
N HIS A 197 3.18 -13.06 3.20
CA HIS A 197 3.20 -13.79 1.93
C HIS A 197 1.80 -14.32 1.55
N HIS A 198 1.67 -14.80 0.31
CA HIS A 198 0.45 -15.42 -0.20
C HIS A 198 0.79 -16.70 -0.96
N VAL A 199 0.61 -17.84 -0.29
CA VAL A 199 0.85 -19.17 -0.87
C VAL A 199 -0.43 -19.65 -1.59
N PRO A 200 -0.31 -20.38 -2.71
CA PRO A 200 -1.46 -21.04 -3.33
C PRO A 200 -2.33 -21.81 -2.32
N GLU A 201 -3.64 -21.80 -2.56
CA GLU A 201 -4.67 -22.48 -1.74
C GLU A 201 -4.79 -22.00 -0.29
N GLN A 202 -4.11 -20.92 0.09
CA GLN A 202 -4.18 -20.34 1.43
C GLN A 202 -4.60 -18.88 1.38
N LEU A 203 -5.13 -18.39 2.50
CA LEU A 203 -5.29 -16.96 2.70
C LEU A 203 -3.92 -16.29 2.84
N SER A 204 -3.77 -15.08 2.31
CA SER A 204 -2.59 -14.27 2.58
C SER A 204 -2.45 -14.03 4.08
N LYS A 205 -1.23 -14.11 4.62
CA LYS A 205 -1.02 -14.10 6.07
C LYS A 205 0.37 -13.63 6.47
N ARG A 206 0.52 -13.29 7.75
CA ARG A 206 1.82 -13.18 8.40
C ARG A 206 2.14 -14.50 9.12
N GLU A 207 3.31 -15.06 8.88
CA GLU A 207 3.75 -16.27 9.57
C GLU A 207 5.24 -16.24 9.94
N ARG A 208 5.68 -17.16 10.79
CA ARG A 208 7.08 -17.21 11.25
C ARG A 208 8.04 -17.59 10.12
N TYR A 209 9.16 -16.88 10.04
CA TYR A 209 10.28 -17.16 9.15
C TYR A 209 11.14 -18.32 9.67
N THR A 210 10.57 -19.52 9.64
CA THR A 210 11.19 -20.76 10.13
C THR A 210 12.35 -21.24 9.27
N ASP A 211 13.15 -22.20 9.75
CA ASP A 211 14.22 -22.85 8.98
C ASP A 211 13.72 -23.45 7.66
N LYS A 212 12.46 -23.88 7.60
CA LYS A 212 11.82 -24.36 6.36
C LYS A 212 11.78 -23.26 5.30
N TRP A 213 11.45 -22.03 5.70
CA TRP A 213 11.45 -20.88 4.80
C TRP A 213 12.86 -20.41 4.46
N GLN A 214 13.77 -20.41 5.43
CA GLN A 214 15.17 -20.05 5.19
C GLN A 214 15.80 -20.98 4.15
N ARG A 215 15.57 -22.30 4.23
CA ARG A 215 16.04 -23.27 3.22
C ARG A 215 15.43 -23.08 1.84
N ARG A 216 14.27 -22.45 1.74
CA ARG A 216 13.60 -22.13 0.46
C ARG A 216 13.98 -20.77 -0.09
N THR A 217 14.62 -19.93 0.72
CA THR A 217 14.97 -18.57 0.33
C THR A 217 16.14 -18.63 -0.64
N HIS A 218 15.87 -18.21 -1.87
CA HIS A 218 16.89 -18.08 -2.91
C HIS A 218 17.72 -16.82 -2.69
N SER A 219 17.06 -15.70 -2.39
CA SER A 219 17.71 -14.39 -2.31
C SER A 219 16.86 -13.37 -1.56
N LEU A 220 17.51 -12.37 -0.97
CA LEU A 220 16.87 -11.23 -0.31
C LEU A 220 17.18 -9.94 -1.07
N TRP A 221 16.19 -9.07 -1.23
CA TRP A 221 16.26 -7.88 -2.06
C TRP A 221 15.74 -6.65 -1.32
N ARG A 222 16.43 -5.52 -1.49
CA ARG A 222 16.04 -4.22 -0.96
C ARG A 222 15.83 -3.22 -2.08
N HIS A 223 14.76 -2.43 -2.01
CA HIS A 223 14.53 -1.34 -2.94
C HIS A 223 15.42 -0.13 -2.63
N ARG A 224 15.92 0.58 -3.66
CA ARG A 224 16.80 1.75 -3.49
C ARG A 224 16.17 2.91 -2.74
N GLN A 225 14.85 3.03 -2.77
CA GLN A 225 14.11 4.05 -2.00
C GLN A 225 13.77 3.59 -0.57
N TRP A 226 14.26 2.42 -0.14
CA TRP A 226 14.04 1.94 1.22
C TRP A 226 14.51 2.97 2.25
N ARG A 227 13.68 3.17 3.27
CA ARG A 227 13.93 3.96 4.47
C ARG A 227 13.31 3.21 5.64
N GLU A 228 13.74 3.49 6.86
CA GLU A 228 13.16 2.88 8.06
C GLU A 228 11.63 3.06 8.12
N SER A 229 11.13 4.22 7.66
CA SER A 229 9.71 4.51 7.59
C SER A 229 8.97 3.80 6.45
N ALA A 230 9.64 3.21 5.46
CA ALA A 230 9.00 2.55 4.31
C ALA A 230 8.13 1.35 4.73
N PHE A 231 8.45 0.71 5.86
CA PHE A 231 7.60 -0.37 6.40
C PHE A 231 6.36 0.15 7.17
N THR A 232 6.27 1.46 7.43
CA THR A 232 5.17 2.05 8.23
C THR A 232 3.80 1.81 7.58
N GLY A 233 3.66 2.05 6.27
CA GLY A 233 2.38 1.83 5.59
C GLY A 233 1.91 0.37 5.62
N ILE A 234 2.86 -0.57 5.55
CA ILE A 234 2.57 -2.01 5.69
C ILE A 234 2.12 -2.32 7.12
N CYS A 235 2.84 -1.84 8.14
CA CYS A 235 2.44 -1.99 9.54
C CYS A 235 1.04 -1.44 9.82
N ASN A 236 0.73 -0.25 9.29
CA ASN A 236 -0.55 0.40 9.47
C ASN A 236 -1.70 -0.42 8.87
N ASP A 237 -1.49 -1.05 7.71
CA ASP A 237 -2.47 -1.97 7.12
C ASP A 237 -2.65 -3.24 7.97
N LEU A 238 -1.56 -3.83 8.46
CA LEU A 238 -1.61 -5.02 9.32
C LEU A 238 -2.31 -4.75 10.66
N GLU A 239 -2.11 -3.57 11.24
CA GLU A 239 -2.81 -3.12 12.44
C GLU A 239 -4.31 -2.91 12.15
N SER A 240 -4.64 -2.23 11.06
CA SER A 240 -6.03 -2.01 10.61
C SER A 240 -6.79 -3.33 10.37
N ALA A 241 -6.13 -4.31 9.76
CA ALA A 241 -6.69 -5.64 9.55
C ALA A 241 -6.94 -6.38 10.87
N SER A 242 -6.03 -6.27 11.83
CA SER A 242 -6.14 -6.92 13.14
C SER A 242 -7.25 -6.31 14.00
N ALA A 243 -7.50 -5.01 13.88
CA ALA A 243 -8.59 -4.33 14.57
C ALA A 243 -9.98 -4.65 13.98
N SER A 244 -10.03 -5.14 12.74
CA SER A 244 -11.27 -5.44 12.01
C SER A 244 -11.64 -6.92 11.99
N ALA A 245 -10.77 -7.80 12.49
CA ALA A 245 -10.94 -9.25 12.56
C ALA A 245 -11.66 -9.68 13.85
#